data_AF-A0A0G0NIL4-F1
#
_entry.id   AF-A0A0G0NIL4-F1
#
_cell.length_a   1.000
_cell.length_b   1.000
_cell.length_c   1.000
_cell.angle_alpha   90.00
_cell.angle_beta   90.00
_cell.angle_gamma   90.00
#
_symmetry.space_group_name_H-M   'P 1'
#
loop_
_entity.id
_entity.type
_entity.pdbx_description
1 polymer ?
#
loop_
_entity_poly.entity_id
_entity_poly.type
_entity_poly.pdbx_seq_one_letter_code
_entity_poly.pdbx_strand_id
1 'polypeptide(L)'
;MVRGFYALKDTKTPVLVSLIVVVLNIILSVYFIVILKLDVWSIGLANSIAAILSAVLLFWTLHFKVGKFDLNKILIPFLKMIMAAIIMGVALYVPIKLLDQVIFDTTKTINLLALTGISSVFALSVYVILVWFLKVQELDTYVELLKRFGKFQTRLKSKEILPEIV
;
A
#
# COMPACT_ATOMS: atom_id res chain seq x y z
N MET A 1 2.13 9.01 6.88
CA MET A 1 3.31 9.80 7.29
C MET A 1 2.99 10.90 8.31
N VAL A 2 1.83 11.55 8.23
CA VAL A 2 1.44 12.65 9.14
C VAL A 2 1.52 12.29 10.65
N ARG A 3 1.18 11.04 11.03
CA ARG A 3 1.30 10.57 12.43
C ARG A 3 2.73 10.61 12.98
N GLY A 4 3.76 10.46 12.14
CA GLY A 4 5.16 10.55 12.54
C GLY A 4 5.58 11.98 12.89
N PHE A 5 5.06 12.96 12.16
CA PHE A 5 5.29 14.39 12.45
C PHE A 5 4.57 14.86 13.72
N TYR A 6 3.36 14.34 13.98
CA TYR A 6 2.66 14.57 15.25
C TYR A 6 3.44 14.00 16.46
N ALA A 7 4.05 12.82 16.32
CA ALA A 7 4.89 12.25 17.37
C ALA A 7 6.15 13.09 17.66
N LEU A 8 6.67 13.78 16.64
CA LEU A 8 7.80 14.71 16.75
C LEU A 8 7.39 16.13 17.21
N LYS A 9 6.13 16.32 17.62
CA LYS A 9 5.51 17.62 17.97
C LYS A 9 5.67 18.70 16.89
N ASP A 10 5.83 18.30 15.64
CA ASP A 10 5.93 19.24 14.52
C ASP A 10 4.74 19.12 13.59
N THR A 11 3.82 20.06 13.73
CA THR A 11 2.61 20.14 12.92
C THR A 11 2.74 21.11 11.75
N LYS A 12 3.74 21.99 11.75
CA LYS A 12 3.88 23.04 10.72
C LYS A 12 4.40 22.47 9.41
N THR A 13 5.39 21.60 9.51
CA THR A 13 6.03 20.95 8.36
C THR A 13 5.07 20.15 7.49
N PRO A 14 4.24 19.21 8.00
CA PRO A 14 3.31 18.46 7.17
C PRO A 14 2.25 19.36 6.53
N VAL A 15 1.81 20.43 7.21
CA VAL A 15 0.81 21.36 6.68
C VAL A 15 1.37 22.18 5.51
N LEU A 16 2.59 22.70 5.63
CA LEU A 16 3.26 23.42 4.54
C LEU A 16 3.44 22.54 3.29
N VAL A 17 3.88 21.29 3.49
CA VAL A 17 4.02 20.33 2.40
C VAL A 17 2.67 20.02 1.75
N SER A 18 1.63 19.77 2.53
CA SER A 18 0.27 19.54 2.01
C SER A 18 -0.25 20.75 1.23
N LEU A 19 0.01 21.98 1.69
CA LEU A 19 -0.40 23.19 0.97
C LEU A 19 0.30 23.29 -0.40
N ILE A 20 1.62 23.08 -0.45
CA ILE A 20 2.40 23.10 -1.69
C ILE A 20 1.90 22.03 -2.67
N VAL A 21 1.63 20.82 -2.18
CA VAL A 21 1.07 19.71 -2.97
C VAL A 21 -0.28 20.07 -3.57
N VAL A 22 -1.20 20.63 -2.77
CA VAL A 22 -2.56 20.95 -3.25
C VAL A 22 -2.47 22.00 -4.34
N VAL A 23 -1.62 23.02 -4.16
CA VAL A 23 -1.36 24.04 -5.19
C VAL A 23 -0.79 23.39 -6.46
N LEU A 24 0.22 22.52 -6.34
CA LEU A 24 0.77 21.78 -7.48
C LEU A 24 -0.27 20.88 -8.15
N ASN A 25 -1.14 20.22 -7.39
CA ASN A 25 -2.19 19.36 -7.92
C ASN A 25 -3.19 20.15 -8.77
N ILE A 26 -3.59 21.33 -8.30
CA ILE A 26 -4.49 22.21 -9.03
C ILE A 26 -3.80 22.70 -10.31
N ILE A 27 -2.53 23.13 -10.24
CA ILE A 27 -1.76 23.56 -11.41
C ILE A 27 -1.63 22.43 -12.43
N LEU A 28 -1.25 21.22 -12.00
CA LEU A 28 -1.14 20.06 -12.89
C LEU A 28 -2.49 19.69 -13.50
N SER A 29 -3.56 19.67 -12.71
CA SER A 29 -4.91 19.33 -13.19
C SER A 29 -5.38 20.31 -14.25
N VAL A 30 -5.20 21.62 -14.00
CA VAL A 30 -5.53 22.67 -14.98
C VAL A 30 -4.63 22.57 -16.21
N TYR A 31 -3.33 22.30 -16.05
CA TYR A 31 -2.39 22.13 -17.16
C TYR A 31 -2.80 20.96 -18.06
N PHE A 32 -3.14 19.80 -17.48
CA PHE A 32 -3.58 18.63 -18.24
C PHE A 32 -4.89 18.85 -19.00
N ILE A 33 -5.85 19.57 -18.40
CA ILE A 33 -7.14 19.86 -19.04
C ILE A 33 -6.98 20.92 -20.14
N VAL A 34 -6.30 22.04 -19.85
CA VAL A 34 -6.27 23.22 -20.72
C VAL A 34 -5.27 23.07 -21.87
N ILE A 35 -4.08 22.51 -21.61
CA ILE A 35 -3.00 22.46 -22.60
C ILE A 35 -2.99 21.12 -23.35
N LEU A 36 -3.18 20.01 -22.65
CA LEU A 36 -3.16 18.69 -23.25
C LEU A 36 -4.53 18.22 -23.77
N LYS A 37 -5.63 18.94 -23.44
CA LYS A 37 -7.02 18.61 -23.83
C LYS A 37 -7.39 17.14 -23.60
N LEU A 38 -6.87 16.55 -22.53
CA LEU A 38 -7.15 15.17 -22.18
C LEU A 38 -8.54 15.07 -21.52
N ASP A 39 -9.22 13.94 -21.74
CA ASP A 39 -10.51 13.66 -21.12
C ASP A 39 -10.41 13.57 -19.58
N VAL A 40 -11.55 13.41 -18.92
CA VAL A 40 -11.74 13.41 -17.45
C VAL A 40 -10.75 12.50 -16.69
N TRP A 41 -10.24 11.42 -17.31
CA TRP A 41 -9.25 10.53 -16.70
C TRP A 41 -7.93 11.23 -16.34
N SER A 42 -7.60 12.34 -17.00
CA SER A 42 -6.40 13.14 -16.74
C SER A 42 -6.38 13.74 -15.33
N ILE A 43 -7.54 14.01 -14.73
CA ILE A 43 -7.66 14.47 -13.34
C ILE A 43 -7.19 13.38 -12.37
N GLY A 44 -7.51 12.12 -12.67
CA GLY A 44 -7.06 10.97 -11.89
C GLY A 44 -5.53 10.82 -11.93
N LEU A 45 -4.91 11.06 -13.09
CA LEU A 45 -3.46 11.08 -13.21
C LEU A 45 -2.82 12.24 -12.46
N ALA A 46 -3.37 13.46 -12.61
CA ALA A 46 -2.88 14.62 -11.88
C ALA A 46 -2.93 14.41 -10.35
N ASN A 47 -4.02 13.79 -9.86
CA ASN A 47 -4.17 13.41 -8.45
C ASN A 47 -3.15 12.35 -8.02
N SER A 48 -2.92 11.32 -8.84
CA SER A 48 -1.93 10.28 -8.55
C SER A 48 -0.51 10.86 -8.46
N ILE A 49 -0.15 11.75 -9.40
CA ILE A 49 1.15 12.43 -9.40
C ILE A 49 1.30 13.32 -8.16
N ALA A 50 0.27 14.10 -7.83
CA ALA A 50 0.30 14.94 -6.64
C ALA A 50 0.43 14.12 -5.35
N ALA A 51 -0.30 13.00 -5.24
CA ALA A 51 -0.21 12.10 -4.10
C ALA A 51 1.21 11.51 -3.95
N ILE A 52 1.85 11.10 -5.05
CA ILE A 52 3.24 10.62 -5.05
C ILE A 52 4.19 11.73 -4.62
N LEU A 53 4.06 12.94 -5.18
CA LEU A 53 4.87 14.10 -4.77
C LEU A 53 4.70 14.42 -3.29
N SER A 54 3.48 14.33 -2.76
CA SER A 54 3.19 14.51 -1.34
C SER A 54 3.95 13.52 -0.47
N ALA A 55 3.89 12.25 -0.86
CA ALA A 55 4.54 11.18 -0.13
C ALA A 55 6.07 11.37 -0.16
N VAL A 56 6.63 11.72 -1.32
CA VAL A 56 8.07 11.95 -1.49
C VAL A 56 8.53 13.16 -0.68
N LEU A 57 7.85 14.31 -0.76
CA LEU A 57 8.21 15.50 0.03
C LEU A 57 8.14 15.21 1.53
N LEU A 58 7.04 14.62 2.01
CA LEU A 58 6.89 14.28 3.44
C LEU A 58 7.96 13.29 3.89
N PHE A 59 8.25 12.28 3.08
CA PHE A 59 9.31 11.31 3.36
C PHE A 59 10.68 11.98 3.45
N TRP A 60 10.99 12.85 2.49
CA TRP A 60 12.23 13.61 2.48
C TRP A 60 12.35 14.50 3.72
N THR A 61 11.32 15.29 4.04
CA THR A 61 11.38 16.16 5.21
C THR A 61 11.49 15.36 6.51
N LEU A 62 10.84 14.19 6.59
CA LEU A 62 10.96 13.30 7.74
C LEU A 62 12.36 12.70 7.86
N HIS A 63 12.96 12.28 6.73
CA HIS A 63 14.33 11.76 6.68
C HIS A 63 15.35 12.78 7.20
N PHE A 64 15.20 14.05 6.81
CA PHE A 64 16.08 15.11 7.30
C PHE A 64 15.86 15.44 8.77
N LYS A 65 14.61 15.33 9.26
CA LYS A 65 14.26 15.76 10.61
C LYS A 65 14.47 14.70 11.71
N VAL A 66 14.32 13.42 11.38
CA VAL A 66 14.46 12.30 12.34
C VAL A 66 15.91 11.80 12.44
N GLY A 67 16.78 12.26 11.54
CA GLY A 67 18.15 11.77 11.44
C GLY A 67 18.22 10.63 10.42
N LYS A 68 19.28 10.67 9.60
CA LYS A 68 19.54 9.80 8.44
C LYS A 68 19.14 8.34 8.71
N PHE A 69 17.96 7.96 8.22
CA PHE A 69 17.58 6.55 8.18
C PHE A 69 18.51 5.82 7.21
N ASP A 70 18.75 4.54 7.46
CA ASP A 70 19.36 3.65 6.46
C ASP A 70 18.40 3.52 5.27
N LEU A 71 18.52 4.43 4.30
CA LEU A 71 17.74 4.44 3.05
C LEU A 71 17.82 3.08 2.35
N ASN A 72 18.98 2.41 2.40
CA ASN A 72 19.17 1.08 1.82
C ASN A 72 18.24 0.03 2.43
N LYS A 73 17.95 0.11 3.74
CA LYS A 73 17.04 -0.82 4.41
C LYS A 73 15.57 -0.60 4.05
N ILE A 74 15.23 0.55 3.48
CA ILE A 74 13.87 0.89 3.02
C ILE A 74 13.74 0.67 1.52
N LEU A 75 14.73 1.10 0.74
CA LEU A 75 14.70 1.06 -0.72
C LEU A 75 14.78 -0.38 -1.26
N ILE A 76 15.58 -1.25 -0.63
CA ILE A 76 15.70 -2.66 -1.04
C ILE A 76 14.36 -3.40 -0.91
N PRO A 77 13.67 -3.41 0.25
CA PRO A 77 12.37 -4.06 0.34
C PRO A 77 11.31 -3.36 -0.54
N PHE A 78 11.35 -2.05 -0.68
CA PHE A 78 10.46 -1.32 -1.59
C PHE A 78 10.59 -1.80 -3.04
N LEU A 79 11.81 -1.94 -3.56
CA LEU A 79 12.06 -2.45 -4.90
C LEU A 79 11.59 -3.90 -5.07
N LYS A 80 11.85 -4.75 -4.06
CA LYS A 80 11.35 -6.14 -4.06
C LYS A 80 9.82 -6.20 -4.12
N MET A 81 9.13 -5.31 -3.39
CA MET A 81 7.66 -5.22 -3.42
C MET A 81 7.15 -4.76 -4.79
N ILE A 82 7.80 -3.79 -5.44
CA ILE A 82 7.47 -3.38 -6.81
C ILE A 82 7.65 -4.56 -7.78
N MET A 83 8.77 -5.28 -7.70
CA MET A 83 8.99 -6.46 -8.53
C MET A 83 7.91 -7.54 -8.31
N ALA A 84 7.56 -7.82 -7.05
CA ALA A 84 6.50 -8.76 -6.72
C ALA A 84 5.15 -8.32 -7.31
N ALA A 85 4.82 -7.02 -7.23
CA ALA A 85 3.59 -6.46 -7.77
C ALA A 85 3.53 -6.56 -9.31
N ILE A 86 4.65 -6.32 -10.01
CA ILE A 86 4.74 -6.46 -11.47
C ILE A 86 4.53 -7.93 -11.86
N ILE A 87 5.23 -8.87 -11.22
CA ILE A 87 5.12 -10.30 -11.50
C ILE A 87 3.69 -10.80 -11.20
N MET A 88 3.07 -10.34 -10.10
CA MET A 88 1.67 -10.62 -9.79
C MET A 88 0.74 -10.10 -10.90
N GLY A 89 0.96 -8.87 -11.38
CA GLY A 89 0.17 -8.29 -12.47
C GLY A 89 0.29 -9.09 -13.77
N VAL A 90 1.49 -9.58 -14.11
CA VAL A 90 1.70 -10.48 -15.25
C VAL A 90 1.03 -11.84 -15.01
N ALA A 91 1.15 -12.40 -13.81
CA ALA A 91 0.53 -13.66 -13.45
C ALA A 91 -1.01 -13.60 -13.51
N LEU A 92 -1.61 -12.42 -13.31
CA LEU A 92 -3.05 -12.18 -13.42
C LEU A 92 -3.59 -12.37 -14.86
N TYR A 93 -2.74 -12.25 -15.88
CA TYR A 93 -3.14 -12.57 -17.26
C TYR A 93 -3.50 -14.05 -17.43
N VAL A 94 -2.90 -14.95 -16.64
CA VAL A 94 -3.17 -16.39 -16.71
C VAL A 94 -4.62 -16.74 -16.32
N PRO A 95 -5.12 -16.40 -15.12
CA PRO A 95 -6.50 -16.69 -14.74
C PRO A 95 -7.51 -15.91 -15.59
N ILE A 96 -7.19 -14.67 -16.02
CA ILE A 96 -8.07 -13.91 -16.90
C ILE A 96 -8.24 -14.66 -18.22
N LYS A 97 -7.15 -15.05 -18.88
CA LYS A 97 -7.22 -15.72 -20.19
C LYS A 97 -7.80 -17.13 -20.10
N LEU A 98 -7.53 -17.87 -19.03
CA LEU A 98 -8.13 -19.19 -18.77
C LEU A 98 -9.64 -19.10 -18.54
N LEU A 99 -10.11 -18.14 -17.73
CA LEU A 99 -11.54 -17.99 -17.48
C LEU A 99 -12.28 -17.39 -18.68
N ASP A 100 -11.64 -16.51 -19.45
CA ASP A 100 -12.20 -15.96 -20.69
C ASP A 100 -12.47 -17.07 -21.73
N GLN A 101 -11.60 -18.10 -21.78
CA GLN A 101 -11.82 -19.27 -22.64
C GLN A 101 -12.89 -20.25 -22.13
N VAL A 102 -13.12 -20.30 -20.81
CA VAL A 102 -14.06 -21.26 -20.20
C VAL A 102 -15.49 -20.69 -20.09
N ILE A 103 -15.65 -19.37 -20.15
CA ILE A 103 -16.92 -18.70 -19.81
C ILE A 103 -17.32 -17.69 -20.90
N PHE A 104 -17.55 -18.17 -22.13
CA PHE A 104 -18.26 -17.39 -23.15
C PHE A 104 -19.78 -17.40 -22.90
N ASP A 105 -20.22 -16.76 -21.82
CA ASP A 105 -21.61 -16.34 -21.64
C ASP A 105 -21.67 -15.06 -20.79
N THR A 106 -21.29 -13.95 -21.44
CA THR A 106 -21.19 -12.57 -20.90
C THR A 106 -22.56 -11.92 -20.64
N THR A 107 -23.59 -12.70 -20.29
CA THR A 107 -24.96 -12.20 -20.06
C THR A 107 -25.38 -12.25 -18.58
N LYS A 108 -24.61 -12.89 -17.68
CA LYS A 108 -24.99 -13.03 -16.26
C LYS A 108 -23.98 -12.36 -15.31
N THR A 109 -24.45 -11.42 -14.50
CA THR A 109 -23.74 -10.70 -13.42
C THR A 109 -22.95 -11.61 -12.47
N ILE A 110 -23.41 -12.86 -12.32
CA ILE A 110 -22.80 -13.88 -11.46
C ILE A 110 -21.45 -14.36 -12.01
N ASN A 111 -21.29 -14.48 -13.33
CA ASN A 111 -20.02 -14.89 -13.95
C ASN A 111 -18.94 -13.83 -13.78
N LEU A 112 -19.31 -12.54 -13.86
CA LEU A 112 -18.38 -11.43 -13.62
C LEU A 112 -17.90 -11.39 -12.16
N LEU A 113 -18.82 -11.62 -11.21
CA LEU A 113 -18.49 -11.71 -9.79
C LEU A 113 -17.60 -12.92 -9.47
N ALA A 114 -17.88 -14.07 -10.08
CA ALA A 114 -17.04 -15.26 -9.91
C ALA A 114 -15.64 -15.07 -10.51
N LEU A 115 -15.55 -14.48 -11.72
CA LEU A 115 -14.28 -14.16 -12.37
C LEU A 115 -13.44 -13.18 -11.55
N THR A 116 -14.02 -12.06 -11.10
CA THR A 116 -13.32 -11.07 -10.29
C THR A 116 -12.93 -11.63 -8.92
N GLY A 117 -13.77 -12.47 -8.31
CA GLY A 117 -13.47 -13.16 -7.06
C GLY A 117 -12.30 -14.14 -7.18
N ILE A 118 -12.35 -15.07 -8.14
CA ILE A 118 -11.31 -16.09 -8.35
C ILE A 118 -9.98 -15.43 -8.74
N SER A 119 -10.02 -14.46 -9.66
CA SER A 119 -8.81 -13.72 -10.07
C SER A 119 -8.20 -12.92 -8.93
N SER A 120 -9.01 -12.30 -8.06
CA SER A 120 -8.51 -11.56 -6.89
C SER A 120 -7.85 -12.48 -5.88
N VAL A 121 -8.44 -13.64 -5.59
CA VAL A 121 -7.86 -14.64 -4.67
C VAL A 121 -6.56 -15.21 -5.23
N PHE A 122 -6.52 -15.49 -6.53
CA PHE A 122 -5.31 -15.95 -7.20
C PHE A 122 -4.21 -14.89 -7.16
N ALA A 123 -4.52 -13.63 -7.50
CA ALA A 123 -3.58 -12.51 -7.44
C ALA A 123 -2.98 -12.35 -6.04
N LEU A 124 -3.84 -12.37 -5.02
CA LEU A 124 -3.42 -12.27 -3.63
C LEU A 124 -2.48 -13.42 -3.24
N SER A 125 -2.82 -14.64 -3.65
CA SER A 125 -2.00 -15.82 -3.36
C SER A 125 -0.62 -15.71 -4.01
N VAL A 126 -0.56 -15.33 -5.29
CA VAL A 126 0.70 -15.11 -6.01
C VAL A 126 1.54 -14.02 -5.35
N TYR A 127 0.92 -12.90 -4.96
CA TYR A 127 1.61 -11.83 -4.25
C TYR A 127 2.23 -12.31 -2.95
N VAL A 128 1.45 -12.99 -2.09
CA VAL A 128 1.95 -13.49 -0.80
C VAL A 128 3.10 -14.48 -0.99
N ILE A 129 2.98 -15.40 -1.95
CA ILE A 129 4.04 -16.37 -2.26
C ILE A 129 5.31 -15.67 -2.74
N LEU A 130 5.20 -14.67 -3.62
CA LEU A 130 6.35 -13.91 -4.14
C LEU A 130 7.04 -13.10 -3.05
N VAL A 131 6.28 -12.40 -2.21
CA VAL A 131 6.87 -11.58 -1.13
C VAL A 131 7.54 -12.50 -0.09
N TRP A 132 6.96 -13.68 0.17
CA TRP A 132 7.60 -14.71 1.01
C TRP A 132 8.89 -15.25 0.40
N PHE A 133 8.87 -15.58 -0.89
CA PHE A 133 10.05 -16.05 -1.63
C PHE A 133 11.17 -15.00 -1.70
N LEU A 134 10.81 -13.73 -1.88
CA LEU A 134 11.74 -12.60 -1.94
C LEU A 134 12.35 -12.24 -0.56
N LYS A 135 11.91 -12.91 0.52
CA LYS A 135 12.30 -12.65 1.92
C LYS A 135 12.34 -11.15 2.20
N VAL A 136 11.22 -10.49 1.94
CA VAL A 136 11.09 -9.06 2.23
C VAL A 136 11.12 -8.92 3.75
N GLN A 137 12.13 -8.25 4.30
CA GLN A 137 12.32 -8.08 5.76
C GLN A 137 11.08 -7.48 6.46
N GLU A 138 10.26 -6.74 5.71
CA GLU A 138 8.98 -6.24 6.22
C GLU A 138 8.00 -7.37 6.56
N LEU A 139 7.92 -8.46 5.77
CA LEU A 139 7.06 -9.60 6.08
C LEU A 139 7.39 -10.21 7.44
N ASP A 140 8.68 -10.41 7.73
CA ASP A 140 9.11 -10.96 9.01
C ASP A 140 8.70 -10.03 10.16
N THR A 141 8.83 -8.72 9.98
CA THR A 141 8.40 -7.71 10.95
C THR A 141 6.89 -7.74 11.17
N TYR A 142 6.09 -7.81 10.09
CA TYR A 142 4.63 -7.88 10.18
C TYR A 142 4.16 -9.19 10.82
N VAL A 143 4.78 -10.33 10.48
CA VAL A 143 4.47 -11.64 11.07
C VAL A 143 4.83 -11.67 12.54
N GLU A 144 5.96 -11.07 12.93
CA GLU A 144 6.37 -10.97 14.33
C GLU A 144 5.42 -10.05 15.14
N LEU A 145 4.97 -8.94 14.54
CA LEU A 145 3.94 -8.08 15.14
C LEU A 145 2.62 -8.84 15.35
N LEU A 146 2.14 -9.60 14.35
CA LEU A 146 0.94 -10.43 14.48
C LEU A 146 1.09 -11.50 15.57
N LYS A 147 2.25 -12.17 15.63
CA LYS A 147 2.57 -13.12 16.71
C LYS A 147 2.60 -12.45 18.08
N ARG A 148 3.03 -11.19 18.16
CA ARG A 148 3.07 -10.41 19.41
C ARG A 148 1.68 -10.02 19.90
N PHE A 149 0.74 -9.68 19.00
CA PHE A 149 -0.66 -9.48 19.35
C PHE A 149 -1.33 -10.76 19.86
N GLY A 150 -1.05 -11.91 19.23
CA GLY A 150 -1.50 -13.22 19.73
C GLY A 150 -0.95 -13.54 21.13
N LYS A 151 0.31 -13.18 21.41
CA LYS A 151 0.91 -13.36 22.75
C LYS A 151 0.36 -12.42 23.83
N PHE A 152 -0.17 -11.25 23.47
CA PHE A 152 -0.70 -10.28 24.43
C PHE A 152 -2.00 -10.77 25.08
N GLN A 153 -2.85 -11.49 24.34
CA GLN A 153 -4.04 -12.15 24.91
C GLN A 153 -3.68 -13.27 25.90
N THR A 154 -2.60 -14.02 25.66
CA THR A 154 -2.13 -15.04 26.63
C THR A 154 -1.57 -14.47 27.93
N ARG A 155 -1.04 -13.24 27.95
CA ARG A 155 -0.54 -12.62 29.19
C ARG A 155 -1.66 -12.06 30.08
N LEU A 156 -2.78 -11.66 29.50
CA LEU A 156 -3.95 -11.20 30.27
C LEU A 156 -4.70 -12.37 30.90
N LYS A 157 -4.80 -13.50 30.19
CA LYS A 157 -5.45 -14.72 30.72
C LYS A 157 -4.69 -15.39 31.87
N SER A 158 -3.40 -15.09 32.05
CA SER A 158 -2.58 -15.67 33.13
C SER A 158 -2.56 -14.83 34.42
N LYS A 159 -3.11 -13.61 34.41
CA LYS A 159 -3.13 -12.72 35.60
C LYS A 159 -4.45 -12.77 36.38
N GLU A 160 -5.47 -13.45 35.86
CA GLU A 160 -6.79 -13.61 36.50
C GLU A 160 -7.00 -14.97 37.19
N ILE A 161 -6.05 -15.92 37.11
CA ILE A 161 -6.20 -17.28 37.69
C ILE A 161 -5.44 -17.46 39.01
N LEU A 162 -5.25 -16.40 39.79
CA LEU A 162 -4.95 -16.56 41.21
C LEU A 162 -6.00 -15.80 42.03
N PRO A 163 -7.22 -16.37 42.18
CA PRO A 163 -7.97 -16.07 43.38
C PRO A 163 -7.13 -16.53 44.56
N GLU A 164 -6.79 -15.57 45.42
CA GLU A 164 -6.48 -15.81 46.82
C GLU A 164 -7.45 -16.88 47.35
N ILE A 165 -6.95 -18.07 47.62
CA ILE A 165 -7.60 -19.00 48.53
C ILE A 165 -6.54 -19.44 49.52
N VAL A 166 -6.57 -18.70 50.64
CA VAL A 166 -6.34 -19.09 52.05
C VAL A 166 -5.01 -19.74 52.42
#